data_AF-A0A812T3D4-F1
#
_entry.id   AF-A0A812T3D4-F1
#
_cell.length_a   1.000
_cell.length_b   1.000
_cell.length_c   1.000
_cell.angle_alpha   90.00
_cell.angle_beta   90.00
_cell.angle_gamma   90.00
#
_symmetry.space_group_name_H-M   'P 1'
#
loop_
_entity.id
_entity.type
_entity.pdbx_description
1 polymer ?
#
loop_
_entity_poly.entity_id
_entity_poly.type
_entity_poly.pdbx_seq_one_letter_code
_entity_poly.pdbx_strand_id
1 'polypeptide(L)'
;MDLVRFFTKFQCWSCECGDLEELAEQKVSVAPLDFRFHRFPGSRERRASESSQGPASEPASEIQTLPSPREKQRHELKQLMRRFATRGMDGVSIQLFDELSGSTCPGVYQIDDLLEYIRLTPEDTADSAPYAGPEHNAYIRQVVSVSSGAECAAHVEPGAWQQLTSDEQARLLVLVYHTQPHGSLPPVDCRKVCFLEDDESACQMFAICVRILRRYMEEQLVKLHNRLEEALAVLQEGQKMYATQQKVMDSQQETIERLCRSQPNGLEKPAPEAVPAKSGRDEASRARAEAKAQAMRPSTQKPDMQESPSPESPEEENEENEFLGMDTQQAEQVLAALQAMLAEKEQLHQQLLNEQADAERRLQALREMGSA
;
A
#
# COMPACT_ATOMS: atom_id res chain seq x y z
N MET A 1 11.02 31.84 19.70
CA MET A 1 10.89 30.37 19.77
C MET A 1 11.42 29.82 18.45
N ASP A 2 12.49 29.02 18.51
CA ASP A 2 13.33 28.61 17.36
C ASP A 2 12.71 27.45 16.54
N LEU A 3 11.52 27.62 15.98
CA LEU A 3 10.93 26.64 15.04
C LEU A 3 11.76 26.54 13.75
N VAL A 4 12.35 27.65 13.28
CA VAL A 4 13.12 27.72 12.02
C VAL A 4 14.43 26.93 12.07
N ARG A 5 15.10 26.85 13.24
CA ARG A 5 16.31 26.01 13.41
C ARG A 5 16.00 24.52 13.57
N PHE A 6 14.76 24.16 13.85
CA PHE A 6 14.34 22.78 14.06
C PHE A 6 14.20 22.02 12.72
N PHE A 7 13.78 22.70 11.64
CA PHE A 7 13.50 22.06 10.35
C PHE A 7 14.73 21.76 9.46
N THR A 8 15.86 22.44 9.64
CA THR A 8 17.09 22.12 8.88
C THR A 8 17.78 20.82 9.33
N LYS A 9 17.32 20.20 10.42
CA LYS A 9 17.79 18.91 10.94
C LYS A 9 16.74 17.78 10.88
N PHE A 10 15.67 17.93 10.11
CA PHE A 10 14.69 16.86 9.90
C PHE A 10 15.26 15.76 8.98
N GLN A 11 16.13 14.92 9.53
CA GLN A 11 16.42 13.59 8.99
C GLN A 11 15.09 12.82 8.86
N CYS A 12 14.96 12.12 7.74
CA CYS A 12 13.81 11.34 7.29
C CYS A 12 12.97 10.68 8.40
N TRP A 13 11.73 11.14 8.58
CA TRP A 13 10.72 10.58 9.49
C TRP A 13 10.45 9.09 9.20
N SER A 14 10.34 8.67 7.93
CA SER A 14 10.15 7.25 7.59
C SER A 14 11.38 6.37 7.82
N CYS A 15 12.57 6.95 8.00
CA CYS A 15 13.80 6.18 8.17
C CYS A 15 14.04 5.77 9.64
N GLU A 16 13.36 6.41 10.61
CA GLU A 16 13.41 6.01 12.03
C GLU A 16 12.17 5.21 12.48
N CYS A 17 11.08 5.18 11.72
CA CYS A 17 9.91 4.36 12.02
C CYS A 17 9.94 2.96 11.38
N GLY A 18 10.97 2.63 10.58
CA GLY A 18 11.10 1.33 9.91
C GLY A 18 11.89 0.27 10.69
N ASP A 19 13.03 0.60 11.29
CA ASP A 19 14.06 -0.42 11.62
C ASP A 19 14.71 -0.25 13.01
N LEU A 20 13.91 -0.08 14.07
CA LEU A 20 14.46 -0.01 15.44
C LEU A 20 13.98 -1.10 16.41
N GLU A 21 13.16 -2.05 15.94
CA GLU A 21 12.88 -3.29 16.67
C GLU A 21 13.77 -4.47 16.23
N GLU A 22 14.36 -4.46 15.03
CA GLU A 22 15.13 -5.61 14.51
C GLU A 22 16.62 -5.61 14.91
N LEU A 23 17.14 -4.52 15.49
CA LEU A 23 18.53 -4.43 15.96
C LEU A 23 18.73 -4.72 17.45
N ALA A 24 17.65 -4.99 18.21
CA ALA A 24 17.75 -5.29 19.64
C ALA A 24 17.98 -6.78 19.97
N GLU A 25 17.91 -7.70 19.00
CA GLU A 25 18.13 -9.14 19.24
C GLU A 25 19.47 -9.70 18.73
N GLN A 26 20.36 -8.89 18.15
CA GLN A 26 21.67 -9.38 17.74
C GLN A 26 22.68 -9.37 18.92
N LYS A 27 22.44 -10.25 19.90
CA LYS A 27 23.47 -10.68 20.86
C LYS A 27 24.57 -11.43 20.11
N VAL A 28 25.59 -10.71 19.72
CA VAL A 28 26.90 -11.24 19.34
C VAL A 28 27.51 -11.92 20.57
N SER A 29 27.38 -13.25 20.64
CA SER A 29 28.27 -14.11 21.43
C SER A 29 29.19 -14.81 20.45
N VAL A 30 30.41 -14.31 20.33
CA VAL A 30 31.49 -15.00 19.63
C VAL A 30 32.52 -15.40 20.67
N ALA A 31 32.64 -16.71 20.90
CA ALA A 31 33.91 -17.33 21.25
C ALA A 31 33.91 -18.81 20.78
N PRO A 32 35.09 -19.37 20.45
CA PRO A 32 35.25 -20.38 19.42
C PRO A 32 35.33 -21.80 20.00
N LEU A 33 34.95 -22.81 19.19
CA LEU A 33 35.83 -23.94 18.79
C LEU A 33 35.06 -25.16 18.26
N ASP A 34 35.70 -25.77 17.26
CA ASP A 34 35.80 -27.19 16.93
C ASP A 34 34.57 -28.03 16.56
N PHE A 35 34.60 -28.45 15.30
CA PHE A 35 33.95 -29.64 14.77
C PHE A 35 34.40 -30.91 15.51
N ARG A 36 33.45 -31.69 16.03
CA ARG A 36 33.48 -33.16 15.93
C ARG A 36 32.12 -33.81 16.21
N PHE A 37 31.79 -34.76 15.35
CA PHE A 37 30.67 -35.70 15.38
C PHE A 37 30.41 -36.35 16.75
N HIS A 38 29.14 -36.59 17.11
CA HIS A 38 28.62 -37.93 17.43
C HIS A 38 27.08 -38.01 17.37
N ARG A 39 26.63 -39.23 17.09
CA ARG A 39 25.29 -39.73 16.79
C ARG A 39 24.66 -40.33 18.05
N PHE A 40 23.32 -40.44 18.04
CA PHE A 40 22.42 -41.34 18.80
C PHE A 40 21.62 -40.78 20.00
N PRO A 41 20.44 -41.40 20.28
CA PRO A 41 19.25 -40.76 20.83
C PRO A 41 18.96 -41.23 22.27
N GLY A 42 18.01 -40.58 22.95
CA GLY A 42 17.66 -41.02 24.30
C GLY A 42 16.50 -40.25 24.93
N SER A 43 15.38 -40.95 25.02
CA SER A 43 14.16 -40.69 25.79
C SER A 43 14.37 -40.44 27.29
N ARG A 44 13.55 -39.54 27.88
CA ARG A 44 13.01 -39.58 29.27
C ARG A 44 12.04 -38.40 29.47
N GLU A 45 10.73 -38.61 29.57
CA GLU A 45 9.94 -38.93 30.78
C GLU A 45 9.94 -37.87 31.90
N ARG A 46 8.74 -37.32 32.12
CA ARG A 46 8.06 -36.95 33.38
C ARG A 46 8.82 -36.10 34.41
N ARG A 47 8.24 -34.94 34.72
CA ARG A 47 7.63 -34.69 36.04
C ARG A 47 6.63 -33.55 36.03
N ALA A 48 5.40 -33.89 36.36
CA ALA A 48 4.44 -32.99 36.97
C ALA A 48 4.93 -32.62 38.38
N SER A 49 4.77 -31.35 38.74
CA SER A 49 4.72 -30.88 40.12
C SER A 49 3.68 -29.78 40.18
N GLU A 50 2.45 -30.16 40.54
CA GLU A 50 1.51 -29.28 41.22
C GLU A 50 2.17 -28.78 42.51
N SER A 51 2.15 -27.47 42.75
CA SER A 51 2.23 -26.93 44.09
C SER A 51 1.40 -25.66 44.19
N SER A 52 0.33 -25.82 44.95
CA SER A 52 -0.60 -24.85 45.48
C SER A 52 0.01 -23.60 46.10
N GLN A 53 -0.87 -22.60 46.21
CA GLN A 53 -0.95 -21.50 47.18
C GLN A 53 -0.61 -20.11 46.62
N GLY A 54 -1.69 -19.37 46.36
CA GLY A 54 -1.66 -17.93 46.17
C GLY A 54 -1.30 -17.19 47.45
N PRO A 55 -0.86 -15.94 47.28
CA PRO A 55 -1.36 -14.87 48.13
C PRO A 55 -1.81 -13.65 47.33
N ALA A 56 -2.81 -12.98 47.89
CA ALA A 56 -3.06 -11.54 47.83
C ALA A 56 -2.96 -10.86 46.45
N SER A 57 -4.13 -10.59 45.88
CA SER A 57 -4.37 -9.52 44.92
C SER A 57 -3.90 -8.18 45.49
N GLU A 58 -2.65 -7.82 45.21
CA GLU A 58 -2.17 -6.45 45.29
C GLU A 58 -2.95 -5.60 44.27
N PRO A 59 -3.44 -4.40 44.64
CA PRO A 59 -4.06 -3.51 43.68
C PRO A 59 -2.98 -3.13 42.66
N ALA A 60 -3.08 -3.70 41.46
CA ALA A 60 -2.23 -3.38 40.33
C ALA A 60 -2.26 -1.85 40.20
N SER A 61 -1.17 -1.23 40.62
CA SER A 61 -1.00 0.21 40.51
C SER A 61 -0.94 0.46 39.02
N GLU A 62 -2.03 1.01 38.50
CA GLU A 62 -2.21 1.40 37.11
C GLU A 62 -1.07 2.36 36.77
N ILE A 63 -0.02 1.82 36.17
CA ILE A 63 1.16 2.58 35.76
C ILE A 63 0.67 3.50 34.65
N GLN A 64 0.34 4.74 35.01
CA GLN A 64 0.08 5.80 34.06
C GLN A 64 1.38 6.01 33.26
N THR A 65 1.48 5.35 32.12
CA THR A 65 2.54 5.55 31.15
C THR A 65 2.38 6.96 30.61
N LEU A 66 3.18 7.89 31.15
CA LEU A 66 3.26 9.24 30.62
C LEU A 66 3.64 9.17 29.14
N PRO A 67 2.90 9.86 28.25
CA PRO A 67 3.14 9.80 26.82
C PRO A 67 4.55 10.30 26.50
N SER A 68 5.21 9.56 25.64
CA SER A 68 6.57 9.85 25.18
C SER A 68 6.63 11.26 24.57
N PRO A 69 7.72 12.01 24.74
CA PRO A 69 7.87 13.32 24.10
C PRO A 69 7.66 13.26 22.58
N ARG A 70 7.94 12.12 21.93
CA ARG A 70 7.68 11.88 20.51
C ARG A 70 6.19 11.81 20.18
N GLU A 71 5.39 11.19 21.05
CA GLU A 71 3.93 11.09 20.86
C GLU A 71 3.26 12.45 20.99
N LYS A 72 3.72 13.29 21.93
CA LYS A 72 3.24 14.66 22.07
C LYS A 72 3.50 15.48 20.81
N GLN A 73 4.71 15.40 20.25
CA GLN A 73 5.05 16.07 19.00
C GLN A 73 4.20 15.56 17.82
N ARG A 74 3.98 14.25 17.73
CA ARG A 74 3.09 13.66 16.72
C ARG A 74 1.67 14.19 16.85
N HIS A 75 1.16 14.28 18.08
CA HIS A 75 -0.17 14.80 18.35
C HIS A 75 -0.28 16.30 18.01
N GLU A 76 0.70 17.12 18.39
CA GLU A 76 0.77 18.54 18.04
C GLU A 76 0.78 18.73 16.52
N LEU A 77 1.54 17.93 15.78
CA LEU A 77 1.57 17.99 14.33
C LEU A 77 0.25 17.53 13.70
N LYS A 78 -0.37 16.45 14.20
CA LYS A 78 -1.71 16.03 13.76
C LYS A 78 -2.72 17.17 13.94
N GLN A 79 -2.70 17.85 15.10
CA GLN A 79 -3.56 19.00 15.35
C GLN A 79 -3.27 20.17 14.40
N LEU A 80 -2.00 20.46 14.14
CA LEU A 80 -1.59 21.50 13.18
C LEU A 80 -2.14 21.19 11.77
N MET A 81 -1.96 19.96 11.29
CA MET A 81 -2.47 19.52 9.98
C MET A 81 -3.98 19.59 9.91
N ARG A 82 -4.68 19.15 10.97
CA ARG A 82 -6.14 19.22 11.04
C ARG A 82 -6.63 20.67 10.95
N ARG A 83 -6.04 21.58 11.73
CA ARG A 83 -6.41 23.01 11.69
C ARG A 83 -6.15 23.63 10.32
N PHE A 84 -5.01 23.32 9.71
CA PHE A 84 -4.65 23.78 8.38
C PHE A 84 -5.65 23.27 7.32
N ALA A 85 -5.97 21.98 7.34
CA ALA A 85 -6.91 21.37 6.41
C ALA A 85 -8.32 21.96 6.57
N THR A 86 -8.87 22.00 7.79
CA THR A 86 -10.22 22.55 8.03
C THR A 86 -10.31 24.00 7.58
N ARG A 87 -9.34 24.85 7.99
CA ARG A 87 -9.30 26.25 7.58
C ARG A 87 -9.17 26.40 6.06
N GLY A 88 -8.32 25.60 5.43
CA GLY A 88 -8.13 25.61 3.98
C GLY A 88 -9.34 25.12 3.18
N MET A 89 -10.07 24.11 3.66
CA MET A 89 -11.28 23.60 3.00
C MET A 89 -12.44 24.60 3.07
N ASP A 90 -12.57 25.33 4.18
CA ASP A 90 -13.57 26.38 4.36
C ASP A 90 -13.32 27.61 3.45
N GLY A 91 -12.09 27.76 2.96
CA GLY A 91 -11.64 28.92 2.22
C GLY A 91 -11.12 30.02 3.13
N VAL A 92 -9.95 30.56 2.78
CA VAL A 92 -9.25 31.56 3.58
C VAL A 92 -9.10 32.84 2.77
N SER A 93 -9.62 33.94 3.32
CA SER A 93 -9.41 35.27 2.77
C SER A 93 -7.93 35.64 2.82
N ILE A 94 -7.42 36.13 1.70
CA ILE A 94 -6.03 36.55 1.50
C ILE A 94 -5.98 37.80 0.65
N GLN A 95 -4.81 38.43 0.60
CA GLN A 95 -4.52 39.48 -0.39
C GLN A 95 -3.53 38.93 -1.41
N LEU A 96 -3.96 38.75 -2.65
CA LEU A 96 -3.08 38.40 -3.75
C LEU A 96 -2.19 39.60 -4.08
N PHE A 97 -0.89 39.39 -4.19
CA PHE A 97 0.09 40.42 -4.47
C PHE A 97 0.61 40.28 -5.90
N ASP A 98 0.36 41.29 -6.73
CA ASP A 98 0.89 41.35 -8.08
C ASP A 98 2.27 42.03 -8.04
N GLU A 99 3.30 41.23 -8.26
CA GLU A 99 4.70 41.65 -8.27
C GLU A 99 5.01 42.72 -9.31
N LEU A 100 4.32 42.72 -10.47
CA LEU A 100 4.60 43.66 -11.55
C LEU A 100 4.06 45.05 -11.25
N SER A 101 2.87 45.13 -10.65
CA SER A 101 2.23 46.40 -10.30
C SER A 101 2.54 46.87 -8.89
N GLY A 102 2.98 45.97 -8.00
CA GLY A 102 3.09 46.22 -6.57
C GLY A 102 1.73 46.37 -5.88
N SER A 103 0.62 46.05 -6.57
CA SER A 103 -0.73 46.17 -6.02
C SER A 103 -1.19 44.89 -5.36
N THR A 104 -2.08 45.03 -4.37
CA THR A 104 -2.78 43.91 -3.73
C THR A 104 -4.23 43.88 -4.17
N CYS A 105 -4.77 42.68 -4.41
CA CYS A 105 -6.19 42.46 -4.62
C CYS A 105 -6.72 41.42 -3.63
N PRO A 106 -7.97 41.58 -3.15
CA PRO A 106 -8.58 40.57 -2.28
C PRO A 106 -8.75 39.26 -3.05
N GLY A 107 -8.59 38.14 -2.35
CA GLY A 107 -8.79 36.82 -2.90
C GLY A 107 -9.07 35.80 -1.80
N VAL A 108 -9.33 34.58 -2.22
CA VAL A 108 -9.53 33.44 -1.33
C VAL A 108 -8.66 32.29 -1.82
N TYR A 109 -7.97 31.61 -0.91
CA TYR A 109 -7.44 30.28 -1.23
C TYR A 109 -8.30 29.19 -0.61
N GLN A 110 -8.43 28.07 -1.31
CA GLN A 110 -9.12 26.89 -0.84
C GLN A 110 -8.28 25.65 -1.12
N ILE A 111 -8.30 24.71 -0.18
CA ILE A 111 -7.65 23.40 -0.32
C ILE A 111 -8.73 22.39 -0.61
N ASP A 112 -8.47 21.51 -1.57
CA ASP A 112 -9.37 20.40 -1.89
C ASP A 112 -9.50 19.40 -0.73
N ASP A 113 -10.62 18.67 -0.68
CA ASP A 113 -10.93 17.69 0.37
C ASP A 113 -9.89 16.55 0.42
N LEU A 114 -9.26 16.25 -0.72
CA LEU A 114 -8.19 15.25 -0.84
C LEU A 114 -6.79 15.82 -0.56
N LEU A 115 -6.69 17.12 -0.24
CA LEU A 115 -5.43 17.84 -0.04
C LEU A 115 -4.48 17.72 -1.25
N GLU A 116 -5.01 17.57 -2.46
CA GLU A 116 -4.18 17.38 -3.67
C GLU A 116 -3.75 18.70 -4.32
N TYR A 117 -4.60 19.73 -4.22
CA TYR A 117 -4.32 21.04 -4.80
C TYR A 117 -4.84 22.20 -3.95
N ILE A 118 -4.22 23.36 -4.17
CA ILE A 118 -4.58 24.64 -3.58
C ILE A 118 -5.07 25.53 -4.71
N ARG A 119 -6.32 25.96 -4.62
CA ARG A 119 -6.95 26.90 -5.55
C ARG A 119 -6.86 28.29 -4.96
N LEU A 120 -6.35 29.27 -5.70
CA LEU A 120 -6.38 30.69 -5.34
C LEU A 120 -7.22 31.44 -6.36
N THR A 121 -8.27 32.09 -5.87
CA THR A 121 -9.27 32.80 -6.68
C THR A 121 -9.30 34.28 -6.26
N PRO A 122 -9.05 35.23 -7.18
CA PRO A 122 -9.25 36.65 -6.90
C PRO A 122 -10.74 36.93 -6.64
N GLU A 123 -11.04 37.79 -5.67
CA GLU A 123 -12.41 38.16 -5.33
C GLU A 123 -12.86 39.33 -6.20
N ASP A 124 -13.88 39.12 -7.04
CA ASP A 124 -14.49 40.16 -7.87
C ASP A 124 -15.30 41.11 -6.99
N THR A 125 -14.65 42.16 -6.51
CA THR A 125 -15.36 43.25 -5.82
C THR A 125 -16.02 44.15 -6.85
N ALA A 126 -17.36 44.29 -6.78
CA ALA A 126 -18.17 45.04 -7.75
C ALA A 126 -17.73 46.51 -7.97
N ASP A 127 -16.98 47.07 -7.02
CA ASP A 127 -16.50 48.46 -7.04
C ASP A 127 -15.06 48.62 -7.57
N SER A 128 -14.31 47.53 -7.78
CA SER A 128 -12.96 47.59 -8.34
C SER A 128 -12.98 47.22 -9.83
N ALA A 129 -12.04 47.79 -10.60
CA ALA A 129 -11.87 47.38 -11.99
C ALA A 129 -11.61 45.86 -12.02
N PRO A 130 -12.30 45.09 -12.87
CA PRO A 130 -12.23 43.64 -12.86
C PRO A 130 -10.77 43.20 -12.93
N TYR A 131 -10.28 42.62 -11.83
CA TYR A 131 -8.94 42.08 -11.77
C TYR A 131 -8.93 40.83 -12.66
N ALA A 132 -8.49 40.99 -13.91
CA ALA A 132 -8.46 39.93 -14.90
C ALA A 132 -7.31 38.92 -14.68
N GLY A 133 -6.91 38.71 -13.41
CA GLY A 133 -5.90 37.73 -13.05
C GLY A 133 -6.45 36.31 -13.26
N PRO A 134 -5.63 35.37 -13.76
CA PRO A 134 -6.06 33.99 -13.90
C PRO A 134 -6.25 33.34 -12.53
N GLU A 135 -7.25 32.47 -12.41
CA GLU A 135 -7.35 31.55 -11.29
C GLU A 135 -6.09 30.66 -11.24
N HIS A 136 -5.55 30.46 -10.04
CA HIS A 136 -4.35 29.67 -9.83
C HIS A 136 -4.70 28.34 -9.17
N ASN A 137 -4.44 27.24 -9.87
CA ASN A 137 -4.61 25.88 -9.35
C ASN A 137 -3.23 25.24 -9.19
N ALA A 138 -2.76 25.14 -7.95
CA ALA A 138 -1.44 24.62 -7.60
C ALA A 138 -1.56 23.23 -6.99
N TYR A 139 -1.21 22.18 -7.75
CA TYR A 139 -1.13 20.83 -7.20
C TYR A 139 0.02 20.74 -6.20
N ILE A 140 -0.23 20.23 -4.99
CA ILE A 140 0.76 20.16 -3.92
C ILE A 140 2.00 19.36 -4.36
N ARG A 141 1.80 18.26 -5.09
CA ARG A 141 2.89 17.45 -5.69
C ARG A 141 3.75 18.21 -6.72
N GLN A 142 3.23 19.30 -7.29
CA GLN A 142 3.91 20.13 -8.29
C GLN A 142 4.53 21.40 -7.69
N VAL A 143 4.40 21.61 -6.37
CA VAL A 143 5.00 22.75 -5.67
C VAL A 143 6.51 22.57 -5.62
N VAL A 144 7.22 23.50 -6.25
CA VAL A 144 8.69 23.53 -6.29
C VAL A 144 9.25 24.09 -4.99
N SER A 145 8.69 25.23 -4.56
CA SER A 145 9.11 25.92 -3.35
C SER A 145 7.96 26.69 -2.73
N VAL A 146 7.95 26.73 -1.40
CA VAL A 146 7.11 27.60 -0.58
C VAL A 146 8.04 28.41 0.29
N SER A 147 7.94 29.73 0.20
CA SER A 147 8.75 30.67 0.99
C SER A 147 7.81 31.56 1.80
N SER A 148 8.22 31.88 3.02
CA SER A 148 7.44 32.70 3.96
C SER A 148 8.32 33.79 4.57
N GLY A 149 7.75 34.97 4.79
CA GLY A 149 8.44 36.05 5.49
C GLY A 149 9.69 36.51 4.73
N ALA A 150 10.81 36.66 5.44
CA ALA A 150 12.08 37.10 4.87
C ALA A 150 12.64 36.19 3.76
N GLU A 151 12.24 34.90 3.71
CA GLU A 151 12.65 33.98 2.63
C GLU A 151 12.10 34.41 1.26
N CYS A 152 10.99 35.16 1.24
CA CYS A 152 10.34 35.64 0.03
C CYS A 152 11.18 36.68 -0.72
N ALA A 153 12.11 37.39 -0.05
CA ALA A 153 12.95 38.40 -0.67
C ALA A 153 13.83 37.86 -1.81
N ALA A 154 14.11 36.55 -1.83
CA ALA A 154 14.86 35.90 -2.92
C ALA A 154 14.01 35.58 -4.15
N HIS A 155 12.68 35.58 -4.01
CA HIS A 155 11.73 35.19 -5.05
C HIS A 155 10.90 36.36 -5.59
N VAL A 156 10.91 37.50 -4.91
CA VAL A 156 10.16 38.71 -5.29
C VAL A 156 11.13 39.76 -5.83
N GLU A 157 10.72 40.47 -6.88
CA GLU A 157 11.46 41.59 -7.43
C GLU A 157 11.82 42.61 -6.33
N PRO A 158 13.10 43.04 -6.22
CA PRO A 158 13.54 43.89 -5.11
C PRO A 158 12.75 45.19 -4.95
N GLY A 159 12.28 45.76 -6.07
CA GLY A 159 11.47 46.97 -6.08
C GLY A 159 10.08 46.75 -5.47
N ALA A 160 9.44 45.62 -5.77
CA ALA A 160 8.14 45.25 -5.21
C ALA A 160 8.27 44.89 -3.72
N TRP A 161 9.34 44.17 -3.34
CA TRP A 161 9.62 43.84 -1.94
C TRP A 161 9.80 45.07 -1.05
N GLN A 162 10.50 46.10 -1.54
CA GLN A 162 10.73 47.35 -0.79
C GLN A 162 9.47 48.21 -0.63
N GLN A 163 8.43 47.98 -1.44
CA GLN A 163 7.15 48.68 -1.32
C GLN A 163 6.28 48.11 -0.19
N LEU A 164 6.48 46.84 0.14
CA LEU A 164 5.77 46.19 1.24
C LEU A 164 6.27 46.72 2.59
N THR A 165 5.33 46.97 3.50
CA THR A 165 5.62 47.26 4.90
C THR A 165 6.27 46.07 5.59
N SER A 166 6.95 46.30 6.73
CA SER A 166 7.57 45.19 7.49
C SER A 166 6.56 44.15 7.97
N ASP A 167 5.30 44.55 8.21
CA ASP A 167 4.22 43.65 8.58
C ASP A 167 3.77 42.79 7.39
N GLU A 168 3.56 43.42 6.24
CA GLU A 168 3.23 42.72 4.99
C GLU A 168 4.35 41.76 4.56
N GLN A 169 5.61 42.16 4.72
CA GLN A 169 6.77 41.29 4.47
C GLN A 169 6.77 40.04 5.35
N ALA A 170 6.33 40.15 6.62
CA ALA A 170 6.25 39.00 7.53
C ALA A 170 5.08 38.06 7.17
N ARG A 171 3.99 38.60 6.60
CA ARG A 171 2.80 37.86 6.18
C ARG A 171 2.82 37.37 4.74
N LEU A 172 3.84 37.73 3.96
CA LEU A 172 3.97 37.34 2.56
C LEU A 172 4.35 35.86 2.41
N LEU A 173 3.58 35.16 1.57
CA LEU A 173 3.85 33.84 1.04
C LEU A 173 4.16 33.90 -0.44
N VAL A 174 5.15 33.12 -0.87
CA VAL A 174 5.45 32.88 -2.28
C VAL A 174 5.36 31.39 -2.56
N LEU A 175 4.45 31.03 -3.46
CA LEU A 175 4.23 29.66 -3.90
C LEU A 175 4.67 29.54 -5.36
N VAL A 176 5.70 28.70 -5.61
CA VAL A 176 6.18 28.39 -6.96
C VAL A 176 5.80 26.95 -7.27
N TYR A 177 5.10 26.74 -8.37
CA TYR A 177 4.61 25.43 -8.77
C TYR A 177 4.69 25.24 -10.29
N HIS A 178 4.78 23.99 -10.72
CA HIS A 178 4.78 23.65 -12.12
C HIS A 178 3.36 23.69 -12.70
N THR A 179 3.19 24.30 -13.88
CA THR A 179 1.96 24.19 -14.65
C THR A 179 2.17 23.30 -15.84
N GLN A 180 2.21 21.99 -15.60
CA GLN A 180 2.26 21.04 -16.69
C GLN A 180 0.85 20.49 -16.95
N PRO A 181 0.24 20.76 -18.11
CA PRO A 181 -0.90 19.97 -18.55
C PRO A 181 -0.42 18.54 -18.77
N HIS A 182 -1.17 17.58 -18.20
CA HIS A 182 -0.89 16.16 -18.34
C HIS A 182 -0.65 15.80 -19.82
N GLY A 183 0.59 15.42 -20.18
CA GLY A 183 0.91 14.76 -21.45
C GLY A 183 1.73 15.55 -22.48
N SER A 184 2.08 16.82 -22.26
CA SER A 184 2.97 17.55 -23.19
C SER A 184 4.42 17.62 -22.69
N LEU A 185 5.34 16.95 -23.37
CA LEU A 185 6.78 17.30 -23.42
C LEU A 185 6.89 18.47 -24.41
N PRO A 186 7.36 19.71 -24.07
CA PRO A 186 8.59 20.08 -23.34
C PRO A 186 8.35 21.21 -22.27
N PRO A 187 9.27 22.18 -22.02
CA PRO A 187 9.74 22.57 -20.68
C PRO A 187 8.63 22.94 -19.69
N VAL A 188 8.83 22.52 -18.44
CA VAL A 188 7.88 22.74 -17.35
C VAL A 188 7.89 24.22 -16.98
N ASP A 189 6.89 24.97 -17.44
CA ASP A 189 6.70 26.35 -17.00
C ASP A 189 6.38 26.35 -15.50
N CYS A 190 7.17 27.10 -14.74
CA CYS A 190 6.88 27.40 -13.35
C CYS A 190 5.98 28.63 -13.30
N ARG A 191 4.87 28.53 -12.57
CA ARG A 191 4.10 29.70 -12.13
C ARG A 191 4.50 30.07 -10.72
N LYS A 192 4.44 31.37 -10.46
CA LYS A 192 4.67 31.97 -9.16
C LYS A 192 3.41 32.73 -8.78
N VAL A 193 2.94 32.53 -7.55
CA VAL A 193 1.86 33.31 -6.95
C VAL A 193 2.34 33.84 -5.61
N CYS A 194 2.12 35.13 -5.38
CA CYS A 194 2.48 35.82 -4.15
C CYS A 194 1.18 36.26 -3.48
N PHE A 195 1.05 36.03 -2.17
CA PHE A 195 -0.13 36.45 -1.42
C PHE A 195 0.18 36.68 0.04
N LEU A 196 -0.61 37.51 0.70
CA LEU A 196 -0.50 37.84 2.11
C LEU A 196 -1.61 37.15 2.89
N GLU A 197 -1.22 36.47 3.95
CA GLU A 197 -2.11 35.90 4.97
C GLU A 197 -2.52 36.95 6.00
N ASP A 198 -3.51 36.63 6.82
CA ASP A 198 -4.01 37.53 7.87
C ASP A 198 -2.93 37.81 8.94
N ASP A 199 -2.13 36.80 9.28
CA ASP A 199 -1.12 36.87 10.34
C ASP A 199 0.15 36.07 10.01
N GLU A 200 1.26 36.39 10.70
CA GLU A 200 2.56 35.72 10.50
C GLU A 200 2.52 34.23 10.88
N SER A 201 1.73 33.87 11.89
CA SER A 201 1.62 32.47 12.36
C SER A 201 0.88 31.61 11.32
N ALA A 202 -0.15 32.15 10.67
CA ALA A 202 -0.88 31.55 9.57
C ALA A 202 0.03 31.36 8.35
N CYS A 203 0.85 32.37 8.03
CA CYS A 203 1.88 32.29 6.99
C CYS A 203 2.87 31.14 7.28
N GLN A 204 3.43 31.07 8.49
CA GLN A 204 4.34 29.99 8.88
C GLN A 204 3.66 28.62 8.88
N MET A 205 2.42 28.54 9.38
CA MET A 205 1.63 27.32 9.36
C MET A 205 1.44 26.84 7.93
N PHE A 206 0.97 27.69 7.02
CA PHE A 206 0.79 27.36 5.61
C PHE A 206 2.09 26.79 5.00
N ALA A 207 3.21 27.50 5.16
CA ALA A 207 4.48 27.07 4.61
C ALA A 207 4.94 25.70 5.14
N ILE A 208 4.82 25.48 6.45
CA ILE A 208 5.17 24.19 7.08
C ILE A 208 4.25 23.08 6.57
N CYS A 209 2.93 23.33 6.54
CA CYS A 209 1.94 22.33 6.17
C CYS A 209 2.11 21.89 4.72
N VAL A 210 2.28 22.83 3.78
CA VAL A 210 2.50 22.51 2.36
C VAL A 210 3.83 21.77 2.16
N ARG A 211 4.90 22.13 2.89
CA ARG A 211 6.18 21.41 2.84
C ARG A 211 6.04 19.95 3.32
N ILE A 212 5.26 19.72 4.38
CA ILE A 212 4.98 18.37 4.91
C ILE A 212 4.13 17.56 3.93
N LEU A 213 3.03 18.12 3.43
CA LEU A 213 2.15 17.44 2.48
C LEU A 213 2.89 17.07 1.19
N ARG A 214 3.70 17.99 0.65
CA ARG A 214 4.52 17.71 -0.52
C ARG A 214 5.45 16.53 -0.28
N ARG A 215 6.20 16.54 0.83
CA ARG A 215 7.12 15.44 1.17
C ARG A 215 6.38 14.11 1.33
N TYR A 216 5.21 14.14 1.97
CA TYR A 216 4.37 12.97 2.14
C TYR A 216 3.91 12.39 0.80
N MET A 217 3.43 13.24 -0.13
CA MET A 217 3.02 12.80 -1.47
C MET A 217 4.20 12.23 -2.28
N GLU A 218 5.37 12.87 -2.22
CA GLU A 218 6.60 12.36 -2.86
C GLU A 218 6.97 10.98 -2.31
N GLU A 219 6.86 10.78 -0.99
CA GLU A 219 7.15 9.50 -0.34
C GLU A 219 6.15 8.40 -0.74
N GLN A 220 4.85 8.71 -0.77
CA GLN A 220 3.83 7.77 -1.23
C GLN A 220 4.06 7.35 -2.69
N LEU A 221 4.45 8.30 -3.54
CA LEU A 221 4.77 8.02 -4.94
C LEU A 221 5.95 7.06 -5.07
N VAL A 222 7.02 7.27 -4.28
CA VAL A 222 8.18 6.36 -4.26
C VAL A 222 7.80 4.98 -3.74
N LYS A 223 6.99 4.89 -2.66
CA LYS A 223 6.52 3.59 -2.14
C LYS A 223 5.69 2.82 -3.17
N LEU A 224 4.79 3.51 -3.87
CA LEU A 224 3.98 2.89 -4.93
C LEU A 224 4.87 2.44 -6.10
N HIS A 225 5.84 3.26 -6.50
CA HIS A 225 6.80 2.90 -7.53
C HIS A 225 7.58 1.62 -7.19
N ASN A 226 8.15 1.55 -5.98
CA ASN A 226 8.89 0.38 -5.53
C ASN A 226 8.01 -0.89 -5.52
N ARG A 227 6.76 -0.79 -5.04
CA ARG A 227 5.80 -1.91 -5.08
C ARG A 227 5.49 -2.38 -6.51
N LEU A 228 5.39 -1.44 -7.45
CA LEU A 228 5.18 -1.77 -8.87
C LEU A 228 6.42 -2.44 -9.48
N GLU A 229 7.62 -1.97 -9.14
CA GLU A 229 8.87 -2.59 -9.58
C GLU A 229 9.01 -4.03 -9.05
N GLU A 230 8.70 -4.25 -7.76
CA GLU A 230 8.67 -5.58 -7.16
C GLU A 230 7.66 -6.50 -7.85
N ALA A 231 6.44 -6.02 -8.09
CA ALA A 231 5.41 -6.77 -8.81
C ALA A 231 5.84 -7.13 -10.24
N LEU A 232 6.49 -6.19 -10.95
CA LEU A 232 7.04 -6.44 -12.28
C LEU A 232 8.17 -7.48 -12.24
N ALA A 233 9.04 -7.45 -11.25
CA ALA A 233 10.10 -8.43 -11.08
C ALA A 233 9.54 -9.85 -10.86
N VAL A 234 8.52 -9.99 -10.00
CA VAL A 234 7.83 -11.27 -9.76
C VAL A 234 7.16 -11.79 -11.04
N LEU A 235 6.49 -10.92 -11.80
CA LEU A 235 5.85 -11.30 -13.07
C LEU A 235 6.87 -11.76 -14.11
N GLN A 236 8.00 -11.06 -14.24
CA GLN A 236 9.08 -11.45 -15.15
C GLN A 236 9.67 -12.80 -14.77
N GLU A 237 9.87 -13.07 -13.48
CA GLU A 237 10.37 -14.37 -13.03
C GLU A 237 9.34 -15.50 -13.25
N GLY A 238 8.06 -15.21 -13.02
CA GLY A 238 6.96 -16.10 -13.38
C GLY A 238 6.96 -16.45 -14.87
N GLN A 239 7.13 -15.47 -15.75
CA GLN A 239 7.22 -15.69 -17.20
C GLN A 239 8.42 -16.57 -17.59
N LYS A 240 9.58 -16.39 -16.96
CA LYS A 240 10.76 -17.25 -17.19
C LYS A 240 10.49 -18.69 -16.73
N MET A 241 9.84 -18.84 -15.57
CA MET A 241 9.45 -20.16 -15.06
C MET A 241 8.48 -20.85 -16.02
N TYR A 242 7.45 -20.16 -16.50
CA TYR A 242 6.51 -20.70 -17.50
C TYR A 242 7.22 -21.09 -18.80
N ALA A 243 8.13 -20.25 -19.31
CA ALA A 243 8.90 -20.58 -20.51
C ALA A 243 9.78 -21.83 -20.30
N THR A 244 10.29 -22.04 -19.09
CA THR A 244 11.07 -23.24 -18.74
C THR A 244 10.18 -24.47 -18.65
N GLN A 245 9.01 -24.36 -18.01
CA GLN A 245 8.03 -25.44 -17.93
C GLN A 245 7.51 -25.83 -19.32
N GLN A 246 7.26 -24.86 -20.21
CA GLN A 246 6.84 -25.12 -21.59
C GLN A 246 7.88 -25.96 -22.34
N LYS A 247 9.18 -25.61 -22.23
CA LYS A 247 10.27 -26.40 -22.83
C LYS A 247 10.31 -27.84 -22.32
N VAL A 248 10.02 -28.06 -21.03
CA VAL A 248 9.95 -29.40 -20.45
C VAL A 248 8.78 -30.17 -21.04
N MET A 249 7.59 -29.56 -21.14
CA MET A 249 6.42 -30.19 -21.77
C MET A 249 6.70 -30.53 -23.25
N ASP A 250 7.30 -29.62 -24.00
CA ASP A 250 7.63 -29.84 -25.41
C ASP A 250 8.61 -31.01 -25.58
N SER A 251 9.62 -31.12 -24.71
CA SER A 251 10.58 -32.24 -24.69
C SER A 251 9.93 -33.57 -24.31
N GLN A 252 9.02 -33.56 -23.33
CA GLN A 252 8.24 -34.74 -22.95
C GLN A 252 7.33 -35.19 -24.09
N GLN A 253 6.65 -34.26 -24.77
CA GLN A 253 5.82 -34.52 -25.94
C GLN A 253 6.64 -35.14 -27.08
N GLU A 254 7.82 -34.60 -27.37
CA GLU A 254 8.72 -35.18 -28.39
C GLU A 254 9.12 -36.62 -28.03
N THR A 255 9.40 -36.88 -26.75
CA THR A 255 9.74 -38.22 -26.25
C THR A 255 8.58 -39.20 -26.42
N ILE A 256 7.35 -38.78 -26.09
CA ILE A 256 6.14 -39.59 -26.30
C ILE A 256 5.96 -39.90 -27.78
N GLU A 257 6.07 -38.90 -28.66
CA GLU A 257 5.97 -39.11 -30.10
C GLU A 257 7.01 -40.09 -30.62
N ARG A 258 8.25 -40.02 -30.12
CA ARG A 258 9.31 -40.97 -30.46
C ARG A 258 8.98 -42.39 -30.01
N LEU A 259 8.49 -42.55 -28.78
CA LEU A 259 8.06 -43.85 -28.25
C LEU A 259 6.93 -44.44 -29.08
N CYS A 260 5.89 -43.66 -29.39
CA CYS A 260 4.78 -44.07 -30.25
C CYS A 260 5.22 -44.48 -31.67
N ARG A 261 6.21 -43.80 -32.26
CA ARG A 261 6.78 -44.18 -33.57
C ARG A 261 7.66 -45.43 -33.51
N SER A 262 8.37 -45.62 -32.39
CA SER A 262 9.29 -46.75 -32.22
C SER A 262 8.59 -48.06 -31.86
N GLN A 263 7.33 -48.00 -31.41
CA GLN A 263 6.54 -49.18 -31.13
C GLN A 263 6.25 -49.88 -32.48
N PRO A 264 6.90 -51.02 -32.77
CA PRO A 264 6.74 -51.66 -34.06
C PRO A 264 5.27 -52.08 -34.20
N ASN A 265 4.65 -51.75 -35.33
CA ASN A 265 3.33 -52.23 -35.77
C ASN A 265 3.25 -53.78 -35.92
N GLY A 266 4.18 -54.52 -35.33
CA GLY A 266 4.42 -55.95 -35.53
C GLY A 266 3.80 -56.87 -34.47
N LEU A 267 2.98 -56.36 -33.54
CA LEU A 267 2.01 -57.23 -32.88
C LEU A 267 0.85 -57.42 -33.85
N GLU A 268 1.07 -58.34 -34.80
CA GLU A 268 0.02 -59.10 -35.45
C GLU A 268 -0.99 -59.48 -34.38
N LYS A 269 -2.15 -58.83 -34.45
CA LYS A 269 -3.35 -59.15 -33.69
C LYS A 269 -3.56 -60.67 -33.81
N PRO A 270 -3.32 -61.49 -32.76
CA PRO A 270 -3.72 -62.89 -32.84
C PRO A 270 -5.21 -62.90 -33.11
N ALA A 271 -5.59 -63.67 -34.13
CA ALA A 271 -6.97 -63.81 -34.57
C ALA A 271 -7.88 -64.07 -33.35
N PRO A 272 -9.07 -63.43 -33.29
CA PRO A 272 -9.99 -63.63 -32.19
C PRO A 272 -10.44 -65.09 -32.18
N GLU A 273 -9.89 -65.89 -31.26
CA GLU A 273 -10.39 -67.21 -30.94
C GLU A 273 -11.78 -67.02 -30.31
N ALA A 274 -12.79 -67.47 -31.04
CA ALA A 274 -14.19 -67.37 -30.67
C ALA A 274 -14.46 -68.16 -29.38
N VAL A 275 -14.67 -67.45 -28.27
CA VAL A 275 -15.24 -68.02 -27.04
C VAL A 275 -16.71 -67.61 -26.96
N PRO A 276 -17.62 -68.57 -26.68
CA PRO A 276 -19.06 -68.39 -26.88
C PRO A 276 -19.71 -67.55 -25.78
N ALA A 277 -20.83 -66.96 -26.18
CA ALA A 277 -21.78 -66.21 -25.39
C ALA A 277 -22.06 -66.80 -24.00
N LYS A 278 -21.84 -65.99 -22.96
CA LYS A 278 -22.71 -66.01 -21.77
C LYS A 278 -23.20 -64.59 -21.48
N SER A 279 -24.42 -64.39 -21.95
CA SER A 279 -25.43 -63.49 -21.43
C SER A 279 -25.36 -63.37 -19.90
N GLY A 280 -25.36 -62.12 -19.41
CA GLY A 280 -25.87 -61.83 -18.08
C GLY A 280 -25.24 -60.62 -17.43
N ARG A 281 -26.03 -59.54 -17.32
CA ARG A 281 -26.01 -58.57 -16.22
C ARG A 281 -24.72 -57.77 -15.99
N ASP A 282 -24.75 -56.49 -16.35
CA ASP A 282 -24.97 -55.44 -15.35
C ASP A 282 -24.92 -54.05 -15.99
N GLU A 283 -26.11 -53.62 -16.37
CA GLU A 283 -26.47 -52.33 -16.93
C GLU A 283 -26.77 -51.36 -15.77
N ALA A 284 -25.79 -51.14 -14.88
CA ALA A 284 -26.03 -50.41 -13.61
C ALA A 284 -24.95 -49.42 -13.16
N SER A 285 -23.96 -49.09 -13.99
CA SER A 285 -22.85 -48.20 -13.57
C SER A 285 -22.61 -46.98 -14.47
N ARG A 286 -23.45 -46.76 -15.49
CA ARG A 286 -23.38 -45.59 -16.37
C ARG A 286 -24.16 -44.35 -15.89
N ALA A 287 -24.89 -44.44 -14.78
CA ALA A 287 -25.70 -43.33 -14.25
C ALA A 287 -25.01 -42.46 -13.18
N ARG A 288 -23.72 -42.69 -12.86
CA ARG A 288 -23.03 -41.99 -11.74
C ARG A 288 -21.97 -40.97 -12.15
N ALA A 289 -21.77 -40.74 -13.46
CA ALA A 289 -20.73 -39.82 -13.96
C ALA A 289 -21.26 -38.41 -14.32
N GLU A 290 -22.57 -38.19 -14.43
CA GLU A 290 -23.14 -36.87 -14.80
C GLU A 290 -23.65 -36.03 -13.62
N ALA A 291 -23.61 -36.54 -12.39
CA ALA A 291 -24.14 -35.83 -11.21
C ALA A 291 -23.15 -34.84 -10.54
N LYS A 292 -21.94 -34.64 -11.07
CA LYS A 292 -20.90 -33.81 -10.41
C LYS A 292 -20.64 -32.45 -11.09
N ALA A 293 -21.39 -32.09 -12.13
CA ALA A 293 -21.22 -30.82 -12.86
C ALA A 293 -22.21 -29.71 -12.48
N GLN A 294 -23.08 -29.90 -11.48
CA GLN A 294 -24.10 -28.90 -11.08
C GLN A 294 -23.98 -28.35 -9.65
N ALA A 295 -22.90 -28.66 -8.92
CA ALA A 295 -22.78 -28.30 -7.50
C ALA A 295 -21.93 -27.05 -7.20
N MET A 296 -21.74 -26.14 -8.16
CA MET A 296 -21.15 -24.82 -7.90
C MET A 296 -22.01 -23.72 -8.52
N ARG A 297 -23.16 -23.45 -7.87
CA ARG A 297 -23.82 -22.15 -7.92
C ARG A 297 -23.70 -21.53 -6.52
N PRO A 298 -23.14 -20.31 -6.39
CA PRO A 298 -23.16 -19.61 -5.11
C PRO A 298 -24.60 -19.20 -4.79
N SER A 299 -25.16 -19.81 -3.74
CA SER A 299 -26.45 -19.46 -3.17
C SER A 299 -26.29 -18.18 -2.34
N THR A 300 -26.84 -17.08 -2.83
CA THR A 300 -27.02 -15.84 -2.07
C THR A 300 -28.25 -16.03 -1.16
N GLN A 301 -28.05 -16.60 0.02
CA GLN A 301 -29.06 -16.63 1.08
C GLN A 301 -28.69 -15.59 2.14
N LYS A 302 -29.48 -14.51 2.18
CA LYS A 302 -29.59 -13.60 3.33
C LYS A 302 -30.18 -14.37 4.52
N PRO A 303 -29.55 -14.35 5.71
CA PRO A 303 -30.25 -14.62 6.94
C PRO A 303 -30.89 -13.32 7.45
N ASP A 304 -32.20 -13.28 7.33
CA ASP A 304 -33.07 -12.55 8.26
C ASP A 304 -33.00 -13.31 9.60
N MET A 305 -32.60 -12.64 10.69
CA MET A 305 -33.30 -12.67 11.99
C MET A 305 -32.47 -12.04 13.11
N GLN A 306 -33.23 -11.27 13.91
CA GLN A 306 -33.13 -11.11 15.37
C GLN A 306 -32.19 -10.04 15.93
N GLU A 307 -32.78 -8.84 16.05
CA GLU A 307 -32.61 -7.94 17.19
C GLU A 307 -32.63 -8.71 18.53
N SER A 308 -31.59 -8.49 19.32
CA SER A 308 -31.65 -8.57 20.78
C SER A 308 -30.69 -7.50 21.34
N PRO A 309 -31.14 -6.66 22.28
CA PRO A 309 -30.37 -5.53 22.77
C PRO A 309 -29.39 -5.99 23.86
N SER A 310 -28.15 -5.55 23.78
CA SER A 310 -27.11 -5.74 24.80
C SER A 310 -26.02 -4.67 24.63
N PRO A 311 -25.28 -4.37 25.70
CA PRO A 311 -25.32 -3.06 26.34
C PRO A 311 -24.21 -2.12 25.87
N GLU A 312 -24.48 -0.82 26.02
CA GLU A 312 -23.58 0.32 25.80
C GLU A 312 -22.18 0.06 26.37
N SER A 313 -21.23 -0.22 25.49
CA SER A 313 -19.79 -0.06 25.73
C SER A 313 -19.34 1.28 25.16
N PRO A 314 -18.46 2.02 25.85
CA PRO A 314 -18.06 3.37 25.44
C PRO A 314 -17.28 3.34 24.12
N GLU A 315 -17.93 3.80 23.06
CA GLU A 315 -17.36 4.06 21.74
C GLU A 315 -16.72 5.45 21.74
N GLU A 316 -15.54 5.58 22.32
CA GLU A 316 -14.65 6.72 22.08
C GLU A 316 -13.26 6.12 21.92
N GLU A 317 -12.69 6.13 20.70
CA GLU A 317 -11.23 6.16 20.38
C GLU A 317 -10.84 5.62 18.99
N ASN A 318 -11.76 5.19 18.11
CA ASN A 318 -11.38 4.60 16.81
C ASN A 318 -11.48 5.53 15.58
N GLU A 319 -11.40 6.85 15.77
CA GLU A 319 -11.45 7.86 14.68
C GLU A 319 -10.05 8.21 14.10
N GLU A 320 -8.96 7.55 14.53
CA GLU A 320 -7.60 7.99 14.18
C GLU A 320 -7.08 7.53 12.80
N ASN A 321 -7.83 6.71 12.04
CA ASN A 321 -7.34 6.13 10.77
C ASN A 321 -7.98 6.71 9.49
N GLU A 322 -8.85 7.72 9.60
CA GLU A 322 -9.60 8.25 8.44
C GLU A 322 -8.86 9.36 7.66
N PHE A 323 -7.64 9.72 8.08
CA PHE A 323 -6.99 10.97 7.66
C PHE A 323 -6.44 11.01 6.21
N LEU A 324 -6.58 9.96 5.39
CA LEU A 324 -5.92 9.93 4.07
C LEU A 324 -6.75 9.45 2.87
N GLY A 325 -8.07 9.27 2.99
CA GLY A 325 -8.98 9.24 1.83
C GLY A 325 -8.73 8.23 0.70
N MET A 326 -7.71 7.38 0.78
CA MET A 326 -7.72 6.10 0.08
C MET A 326 -8.75 5.27 0.81
N ASP A 327 -9.92 5.08 0.19
CA ASP A 327 -10.98 4.20 0.68
C ASP A 327 -10.34 2.94 1.23
N THR A 328 -10.33 2.82 2.56
CA THR A 328 -9.81 1.64 3.26
C THR A 328 -10.48 0.39 2.73
N GLN A 329 -11.74 0.51 2.31
CA GLN A 329 -12.49 -0.51 1.58
C GLN A 329 -11.85 -0.93 0.26
N GLN A 330 -11.30 0.01 -0.53
CA GLN A 330 -10.66 -0.31 -1.81
C GLN A 330 -9.32 -1.01 -1.59
N ALA A 331 -8.56 -0.59 -0.58
CA ALA A 331 -7.33 -1.28 -0.16
C ALA A 331 -7.62 -2.70 0.38
N GLU A 332 -8.65 -2.84 1.22
CA GLU A 332 -9.12 -4.14 1.73
C GLU A 332 -9.63 -5.05 0.60
N GLN A 333 -10.33 -4.50 -0.38
CA GLN A 333 -10.81 -5.26 -1.53
C GLN A 333 -9.66 -5.76 -2.41
N VAL A 334 -8.62 -4.94 -2.60
CA VAL A 334 -7.39 -5.36 -3.32
C VAL A 334 -6.63 -6.44 -2.54
N LEU A 335 -6.52 -6.29 -1.21
CA LEU A 335 -5.89 -7.32 -0.36
C LEU A 335 -6.68 -8.63 -0.37
N ALA A 336 -8.01 -8.57 -0.29
CA ALA A 336 -8.87 -9.75 -0.40
C ALA A 336 -8.74 -10.44 -1.76
N ALA A 337 -8.67 -9.66 -2.85
CA ALA A 337 -8.43 -10.21 -4.19
C ALA A 337 -7.05 -10.87 -4.32
N LEU A 338 -6.00 -10.27 -3.73
CA LEU A 338 -4.66 -10.87 -3.68
C LEU A 338 -4.64 -12.18 -2.88
N GLN A 339 -5.30 -12.22 -1.72
CA GLN A 339 -5.43 -13.44 -0.92
C GLN A 339 -6.19 -14.53 -1.66
N ALA A 340 -7.26 -14.18 -2.38
CA ALA A 340 -8.01 -15.13 -3.20
C ALA A 340 -7.16 -15.72 -4.34
N MET A 341 -6.37 -14.88 -5.05
CA MET A 341 -5.46 -15.36 -6.09
C MET A 341 -4.34 -16.25 -5.54
N LEU A 342 -3.83 -15.97 -4.33
CA LEU A 342 -2.85 -16.83 -3.68
C LEU A 342 -3.44 -18.20 -3.31
N ALA A 343 -4.67 -18.22 -2.77
CA ALA A 343 -5.38 -19.46 -2.46
C ALA A 343 -5.67 -20.29 -3.72
N GLU A 344 -6.09 -19.64 -4.82
CA GLU A 344 -6.31 -20.32 -6.10
C GLU A 344 -5.00 -20.89 -6.67
N LYS A 345 -3.90 -20.14 -6.59
CA LYS A 345 -2.56 -20.63 -6.98
C LYS A 345 -2.18 -21.88 -6.18
N GLU A 346 -2.37 -21.87 -4.86
CA GLU A 346 -2.02 -22.99 -4.00
C GLU A 346 -2.92 -24.22 -4.26
N GLN A 347 -4.21 -23.99 -4.53
CA GLN A 347 -5.13 -25.04 -4.97
C GLN A 347 -4.70 -25.68 -6.29
N LEU A 348 -4.37 -24.86 -7.31
CA LEU A 348 -3.89 -25.35 -8.60
C LEU A 348 -2.55 -26.10 -8.47
N HIS A 349 -1.66 -25.63 -7.60
CA HIS A 349 -0.40 -26.31 -7.32
C HIS A 349 -0.64 -27.70 -6.69
N GLN A 350 -1.54 -27.78 -5.71
CA GLN A 350 -1.92 -29.05 -5.08
C GLN A 350 -2.58 -30.01 -6.07
N GLN A 351 -3.40 -29.49 -6.99
CA GLN A 351 -4.01 -30.29 -8.06
C GLN A 351 -2.94 -30.88 -8.98
N LEU A 352 -1.95 -30.09 -9.40
CA LEU A 352 -0.82 -30.54 -10.21
C LEU A 352 -0.03 -31.67 -9.52
N LEU A 353 0.25 -31.54 -8.22
CA LEU A 353 0.94 -32.58 -7.46
C LEU A 353 0.13 -33.88 -7.40
N ASN A 354 -1.19 -33.78 -7.24
CA ASN A 354 -2.07 -34.95 -7.22
C ASN A 354 -2.12 -35.65 -8.59
N GLU A 355 -2.23 -34.88 -9.68
CA GLU A 355 -2.21 -35.41 -11.05
C GLU A 355 -0.87 -36.07 -11.39
N GLN A 356 0.25 -35.48 -10.96
CA GLN A 356 1.57 -36.08 -11.09
C GLN A 356 1.66 -37.43 -10.32
N ALA A 357 1.22 -37.46 -9.06
CA ALA A 357 1.23 -38.68 -8.26
C ALA A 357 0.33 -39.79 -8.84
N ASP A 358 -0.80 -39.43 -9.45
CA ASP A 358 -1.67 -40.36 -10.17
C ASP A 358 -0.99 -40.90 -11.44
N ALA A 359 -0.30 -40.06 -12.20
CA ALA A 359 0.45 -40.47 -13.38
C ALA A 359 1.61 -41.42 -13.03
N GLU A 360 2.35 -41.15 -11.96
CA GLU A 360 3.42 -42.02 -11.44
C GLU A 360 2.88 -43.40 -11.02
N ARG A 361 1.73 -43.43 -10.32
CA ARG A 361 1.05 -44.69 -9.97
C ARG A 361 0.62 -45.49 -11.20
N ARG A 362 0.12 -44.83 -12.24
CA ARG A 362 -0.24 -45.50 -13.50
C ARG A 362 0.99 -46.08 -14.22
N LEU A 363 2.09 -45.34 -14.26
CA LEU A 363 3.35 -45.83 -14.84
C LEU A 363 3.92 -47.02 -14.06
N GLN A 364 3.83 -47.01 -12.73
CA GLN A 364 4.27 -48.11 -11.90
C GLN A 364 3.44 -49.38 -12.15
N ALA A 365 2.12 -49.26 -12.23
CA ALA A 365 1.23 -50.39 -12.55
C ALA A 365 1.53 -51.00 -13.93
N LEU A 366 1.81 -50.16 -14.93
CA LEU A 366 2.21 -50.63 -16.27
C LEU A 366 3.55 -51.37 -16.26
N ARG A 367 4.53 -50.93 -15.45
CA ARG A 367 5.81 -51.62 -15.28
C ARG A 367 5.64 -53.00 -14.63
N GLU A 368 4.77 -53.11 -13.63
CA GLU A 368 4.49 -54.37 -12.95
C GLU A 368 3.79 -55.36 -13.89
N MET A 369 2.86 -54.91 -14.72
CA MET A 369 2.19 -55.76 -15.72
C MET A 369 3.13 -56.21 -16.85
N GLY A 370 4.12 -55.39 -17.22
CA GLY A 370 5.10 -55.75 -18.27
C GLY A 370 6.22 -56.69 -17.80
N SER A 371 6.36 -56.93 -16.49
CA SER A 371 7.38 -57.80 -15.90
C SER A 371 6.86 -59.20 -15.53
N ALA A 372 5.55 -59.43 -15.62
CA ALA A 372 4.90 -60.73 -15.43
C ALA A 372 4.68 -61.39 -16.79
#